data_AF-A0A7W1T020-F1
#
_entry.id   AF-A0A7W1T020-F1
#
_cell.length_a   1.000
_cell.length_b   1.000
_cell.length_c   1.000
_cell.angle_alpha   90.00
_cell.angle_beta   90.00
_cell.angle_gamma   90.00
#
_symmetry.space_group_name_H-M   'P 1'
#
loop_
_entity.id
_entity.type
_entity.pdbx_description
1 polymer ?
#
loop_
_entity_poly.entity_id
_entity_poly.type
_entity_poly.pdbx_seq_one_letter_code
_entity_poly.pdbx_strand_id
1 'polypeptide(L)'
;MRTHSTPEPWNGDENLDLAVANFYSDSVSILLGGGTGNFVLGSTATTGSEPRTVAVADMNQDGKPDLVTSDWGDGSVDVLLGDGTGNFTLNSSTLKQEGNCMGEASLKSLHLSGDRWIVCLGEL
;
A
#
# COMPACT_ATOMS: atom_id res chain seq x y z
N MET A 1 4.83 26.94 1.73
CA MET A 1 4.60 25.48 1.69
C MET A 1 3.89 25.19 0.37
N ARG A 2 4.51 24.45 -0.55
CA ARG A 2 3.88 24.13 -1.84
C ARG A 2 3.09 22.83 -1.66
N THR A 3 1.78 22.91 -1.80
CA THR A 3 0.92 21.75 -2.00
C THR A 3 0.99 21.40 -3.49
N HIS A 4 1.91 20.52 -3.87
CA HIS A 4 1.79 19.79 -5.14
C HIS A 4 1.37 18.37 -4.77
N SER A 5 0.07 18.13 -4.82
CA SER A 5 -0.51 16.79 -4.83
C SER A 5 -0.38 16.23 -6.26
N THR A 6 0.84 16.21 -6.79
CA THR A 6 1.13 15.44 -7.99
C THR A 6 1.06 13.97 -7.58
N PRO A 7 0.31 13.14 -8.31
CA PRO A 7 0.35 11.70 -8.09
C PRO A 7 1.81 11.21 -8.06
N GLU A 8 2.17 10.48 -7.01
CA GLU A 8 3.57 10.21 -6.67
C GLU A 8 4.08 8.99 -7.45
N PRO A 9 5.09 9.12 -8.33
CA PRO A 9 5.77 7.98 -8.95
C PRO A 9 6.53 7.17 -7.90
N TRP A 10 6.55 5.85 -7.99
CA TRP A 10 7.19 4.98 -6.99
C TRP A 10 8.58 4.51 -7.39
N ASN A 11 8.98 4.76 -8.64
CA ASN A 11 10.32 4.52 -9.17
C ASN A 11 11.08 5.82 -9.52
N GLY A 12 10.50 6.99 -9.24
CA GLY A 12 11.11 8.30 -9.51
C GLY A 12 11.15 8.72 -10.98
N ASP A 13 10.41 8.08 -11.88
CA ASP A 13 10.44 8.36 -13.32
C ASP A 13 9.42 9.41 -13.80
N GLU A 14 8.79 10.12 -12.85
CA GLU A 14 7.72 11.11 -13.06
C GLU A 14 6.41 10.56 -13.64
N ASN A 15 6.29 9.24 -13.83
CA ASN A 15 5.09 8.60 -14.34
C ASN A 15 4.27 7.94 -13.23
N LEU A 16 2.96 7.91 -13.44
CA LEU A 16 2.05 7.29 -12.50
C LEU A 16 2.14 5.77 -12.50
N ASP A 17 2.43 5.20 -11.33
CA ASP A 17 2.45 3.75 -11.11
C ASP A 17 1.13 3.24 -10.52
N LEU A 18 0.94 1.92 -10.52
CA LEU A 18 -0.25 1.25 -10.01
C LEU A 18 0.09 0.05 -9.14
N ALA A 19 -0.61 -0.10 -8.02
CA ALA A 19 -0.61 -1.31 -7.19
C ALA A 19 -1.94 -2.04 -7.35
N VAL A 20 -1.88 -3.36 -7.53
CA VAL A 20 -3.06 -4.22 -7.68
C VAL A 20 -2.98 -5.34 -6.65
N ALA A 21 -3.96 -5.39 -5.73
CA ALA A 21 -4.12 -6.51 -4.82
C ALA A 21 -4.63 -7.74 -5.58
N ASN A 22 -3.88 -8.83 -5.53
CA ASN A 22 -4.22 -10.11 -6.15
C ASN A 22 -4.85 -11.01 -5.10
N PHE A 23 -6.17 -10.86 -4.92
CA PHE A 23 -6.96 -11.54 -3.87
C PHE A 23 -6.68 -13.05 -3.76
N TYR A 24 -6.59 -13.78 -4.87
CA TYR A 24 -6.38 -15.23 -4.86
C TYR A 24 -4.90 -15.66 -4.85
N SER A 25 -3.98 -14.71 -4.93
CA SER A 25 -2.54 -14.98 -5.06
C SER A 25 -1.72 -14.40 -3.92
N ASP A 26 -2.37 -13.95 -2.85
CA ASP A 26 -1.75 -13.44 -1.61
C ASP A 26 -0.54 -12.51 -1.91
N SER A 27 -0.78 -11.56 -2.82
CA SER A 27 0.25 -10.67 -3.32
C SER A 27 -0.30 -9.35 -3.84
N VAL A 28 0.58 -8.38 -3.99
CA VAL A 28 0.34 -7.14 -4.74
C VAL A 28 1.25 -7.11 -5.96
N SER A 29 0.66 -6.81 -7.13
CA SER A 29 1.40 -6.52 -8.35
C SER A 29 1.65 -5.01 -8.45
N ILE A 30 2.88 -4.63 -8.76
CA ILE A 30 3.29 -3.26 -9.00
C ILE A 30 3.52 -3.09 -10.49
N LEU A 31 2.74 -2.20 -11.11
CA LEU A 31 2.81 -1.89 -12.52
C LEU A 31 3.39 -0.49 -12.69
N LEU A 32 4.49 -0.40 -13.44
CA LEU A 32 5.18 0.85 -13.72
C LEU A 32 4.56 1.55 -14.91
N GLY A 33 4.23 2.82 -14.74
CA GLY A 33 3.61 3.64 -15.76
C GLY A 33 4.62 4.18 -16.77
N GLY A 34 4.27 4.14 -18.05
CA GLY A 34 5.05 4.80 -19.11
C GLY A 34 4.61 6.23 -19.44
N GLY A 35 3.82 6.87 -18.58
CA GLY A 35 3.31 8.25 -18.77
C GLY A 35 2.25 8.44 -19.86
N THR A 36 1.96 7.39 -20.64
CA THR A 36 1.07 7.39 -21.81
C THR A 36 -0.14 6.47 -21.63
N GLY A 37 -0.42 6.04 -20.39
CA GLY A 37 -1.44 5.05 -20.05
C GLY A 37 -1.00 3.60 -20.28
N ASN A 38 0.25 3.38 -20.70
CA ASN A 38 0.86 2.05 -20.74
C ASN A 38 1.39 1.67 -19.36
N PHE A 39 1.23 0.40 -18.99
CA PHE A 39 1.70 -0.16 -17.73
C PHE A 39 2.46 -1.45 -18.00
N VAL A 40 3.60 -1.63 -17.34
CA VAL A 40 4.40 -2.86 -17.40
C VAL A 40 4.53 -3.44 -16.00
N LEU A 41 4.53 -4.76 -15.87
CA LEU A 41 4.78 -5.40 -14.58
C LEU A 41 6.22 -5.06 -14.14
N GLY A 42 6.36 -4.33 -13.04
CA GLY A 42 7.64 -4.00 -12.43
C GLY A 42 8.06 -5.08 -11.43
N SER A 43 7.22 -5.29 -10.42
CA SER A 43 7.48 -6.26 -9.36
C SER A 43 6.18 -6.88 -8.81
N THR A 44 6.33 -7.94 -8.04
CA THR A 44 5.25 -8.55 -7.26
C THR A 44 5.76 -8.79 -5.86
N ALA A 45 4.99 -8.42 -4.87
CA ALA A 45 5.33 -8.59 -3.48
C ALA A 45 4.29 -9.48 -2.79
N THR A 46 4.74 -10.43 -1.99
CA THR A 46 3.88 -11.30 -1.19
C THR A 46 3.28 -10.54 -0.01
N THR A 47 2.05 -10.87 0.33
CA THR A 47 1.30 -10.31 1.47
C THR A 47 0.70 -11.44 2.29
N GLY A 48 -0.08 -11.06 3.30
CA GLY A 48 -1.06 -11.91 3.95
C GLY A 48 -2.14 -12.42 2.99
N SER A 49 -3.05 -13.22 3.54
CA SER A 49 -4.08 -13.91 2.77
C SER A 49 -5.23 -13.01 2.36
N GLU A 50 -5.70 -13.19 1.12
CA GLU A 50 -6.84 -12.46 0.54
C GLU A 50 -6.70 -10.91 0.66
N PRO A 51 -5.63 -10.31 0.12
CA PRO A 51 -5.47 -8.87 0.12
C PRO A 51 -6.62 -8.21 -0.65
N ARG A 52 -7.31 -7.26 -0.02
CA ARG A 52 -8.45 -6.56 -0.64
C ARG A 52 -8.11 -5.15 -1.09
N THR A 53 -7.32 -4.44 -0.31
CA THR A 53 -7.03 -3.02 -0.56
C THR A 53 -5.57 -2.72 -0.33
N VAL A 54 -5.10 -1.68 -1.03
CA VAL A 54 -3.74 -1.17 -0.95
C VAL A 54 -3.82 0.34 -0.73
N ALA A 55 -3.10 0.86 0.25
CA ALA A 55 -2.86 2.28 0.43
C ALA A 55 -1.37 2.59 0.29
N VAL A 56 -1.05 3.86 0.02
CA VAL A 56 0.32 4.37 -0.15
C VAL A 56 0.59 5.41 0.92
N ALA A 57 1.72 5.27 1.61
CA ALA A 57 2.22 6.24 2.58
C ALA A 57 3.72 6.02 2.82
N ASP A 58 4.47 7.04 3.22
CA ASP A 58 5.82 6.87 3.76
C ASP A 58 5.72 6.43 5.23
N MET A 59 5.75 5.11 5.47
CA MET A 59 5.50 4.50 6.78
C MET A 59 6.77 4.43 7.62
N ASN A 60 7.94 4.38 6.98
CA ASN A 60 9.24 4.29 7.63
C ASN A 60 9.99 5.64 7.72
N GLN A 61 9.42 6.71 7.15
CA GLN A 61 9.96 8.09 7.09
C GLN A 61 11.28 8.20 6.31
N ASP A 62 11.47 7.37 5.28
CA ASP A 62 12.65 7.40 4.41
C ASP A 62 12.48 8.29 3.18
N GLY A 63 11.31 8.91 3.01
CA GLY A 63 10.95 9.77 1.90
C GLY A 63 10.56 9.01 0.63
N LYS A 64 10.33 7.69 0.71
CA LYS A 64 9.86 6.85 -0.38
C LYS A 64 8.46 6.33 -0.09
N PRO A 65 7.66 6.04 -1.12
CA PRO A 65 6.34 5.47 -0.92
C PRO A 65 6.46 4.03 -0.42
N ASP A 66 5.77 3.70 0.67
CA ASP A 66 5.50 2.32 1.11
C ASP A 66 4.05 1.94 0.78
N LEU A 67 3.75 0.65 0.74
CA LEU A 67 2.40 0.12 0.57
C LEU A 67 1.89 -0.48 1.88
N VAL A 68 0.59 -0.34 2.11
CA VAL A 68 -0.11 -0.98 3.22
C VAL A 68 -1.26 -1.80 2.67
N THR A 69 -1.32 -3.08 3.02
CA THR A 69 -2.39 -3.99 2.57
C THR A 69 -3.31 -4.37 3.71
N SER A 70 -4.59 -4.54 3.39
CA SER A 70 -5.56 -5.16 4.28
C SER A 70 -5.78 -6.61 3.85
N ASP A 71 -5.28 -7.54 4.65
CA ASP A 71 -5.25 -8.97 4.35
C ASP A 71 -6.41 -9.63 5.10
N TRP A 72 -7.49 -9.89 4.36
CA TRP A 72 -8.78 -10.20 4.99
C TRP A 72 -8.87 -11.66 5.43
N GLY A 73 -8.18 -12.55 4.71
CA GLY A 73 -8.19 -13.99 4.96
C GLY A 73 -7.49 -14.37 6.26
N ASP A 74 -6.52 -13.56 6.70
CA ASP A 74 -5.79 -13.75 7.96
C ASP A 74 -6.10 -12.69 9.04
N GLY A 75 -6.89 -11.68 8.70
CA GLY A 75 -7.27 -10.58 9.61
C GLY A 75 -6.08 -9.72 9.99
N SER A 76 -5.18 -9.47 9.04
CA SER A 76 -3.95 -8.72 9.26
C SER A 76 -3.80 -7.50 8.36
N VAL A 77 -2.78 -6.70 8.68
CA VAL A 77 -2.32 -5.60 7.87
C VAL A 77 -0.82 -5.78 7.69
N ASP A 78 -0.38 -5.84 6.44
CA ASP A 78 1.03 -5.85 6.08
C ASP A 78 1.49 -4.48 5.59
N VAL A 79 2.76 -4.18 5.89
CA VAL A 79 3.47 -3.00 5.39
C VAL A 79 4.59 -3.49 4.47
N LEU A 80 4.55 -3.05 3.21
CA LEU A 80 5.55 -3.36 2.21
C LEU A 80 6.39 -2.11 1.98
N LEU A 81 7.67 -2.17 2.37
CA LEU A 81 8.57 -1.04 2.27
C LEU A 81 9.06 -0.85 0.84
N GLY A 82 8.93 0.37 0.32
CA GLY A 82 9.38 0.74 -1.01
C GLY A 82 10.86 1.09 -1.03
N ASP A 83 11.58 0.64 -2.06
CA ASP A 83 12.98 1.01 -2.25
C ASP A 83 13.18 2.26 -3.12
N GLY A 84 12.11 2.83 -3.66
CA GLY A 84 12.10 3.99 -4.54
C GLY A 84 12.43 3.67 -6.00
N THR A 85 12.49 2.38 -6.35
CA THR A 85 12.73 1.90 -7.73
C THR A 85 11.55 1.06 -8.25
N GLY A 86 10.41 1.11 -7.57
CA GLY A 86 9.23 0.29 -7.87
C GLY A 86 9.28 -1.12 -7.30
N ASN A 87 10.24 -1.43 -6.41
CA ASN A 87 10.23 -2.68 -5.65
C ASN A 87 9.74 -2.45 -4.24
N PHE A 88 8.97 -3.43 -3.74
CA PHE A 88 8.38 -3.40 -2.42
C PHE A 88 8.66 -4.72 -1.71
N THR A 89 9.10 -4.64 -0.45
CA THR A 89 9.43 -5.82 0.35
C THR A 89 8.58 -5.85 1.60
N LEU A 90 7.95 -7.00 1.87
CA LEU A 90 7.20 -7.22 3.09
C LEU A 90 8.10 -7.01 4.31
N ASN A 91 7.77 -6.01 5.12
CA ASN A 91 8.37 -5.82 6.43
C ASN A 91 7.49 -6.55 7.45
N SER A 92 8.00 -7.64 8.03
CA SER A 92 7.27 -8.68 8.78
C SER A 92 6.58 -8.24 10.10
N SER A 93 6.26 -6.96 10.25
CA SER A 93 5.47 -6.42 11.34
C SER A 93 3.99 -6.53 10.98
N THR A 94 3.45 -7.75 10.97
CA THR A 94 2.00 -8.01 10.84
C THR A 94 1.29 -7.27 11.98
N LEU A 95 0.64 -6.14 11.67
CA LEU A 95 -0.20 -5.45 12.63
C LEU A 95 -1.51 -6.22 12.72
N LYS A 96 -1.90 -6.63 13.92
CA LYS A 96 -3.26 -7.12 14.14
C LYS A 96 -4.20 -5.95 14.01
N GLN A 97 -5.29 -6.12 13.26
CA GLN A 97 -6.34 -5.13 13.16
C GLN A 97 -6.96 -4.91 14.56
N GLU A 98 -6.54 -3.86 15.27
CA GLU A 98 -7.11 -3.49 16.57
C GLU A 98 -8.26 -2.50 16.37
N GLY A 99 -9.48 -2.90 16.76
CA GLY A 99 -10.66 -2.04 16.77
C GLY A 99 -11.70 -2.40 15.72
N ASN A 100 -12.97 -2.22 16.09
CA ASN A 100 -14.17 -2.66 15.37
C ASN A 100 -14.45 -1.88 14.06
N CYS A 101 -13.49 -1.81 13.13
CA CYS A 101 -13.71 -1.30 11.77
C CYS A 101 -14.37 -2.38 10.89
N MET A 102 -15.40 -3.03 11.43
CA MET A 102 -16.20 -4.05 10.74
C MET A 102 -17.23 -3.34 9.83
N GLY A 103 -16.82 -3.06 8.60
CA GLY A 103 -17.60 -2.53 7.49
C GLY A 103 -16.74 -2.66 6.22
N GLU A 104 -17.34 -2.72 5.02
CA GLU A 104 -16.61 -3.00 3.77
C GLU A 104 -15.27 -2.26 3.68
N ALA A 105 -14.19 -3.04 3.74
CA ALA A 105 -12.86 -2.62 4.14
C ALA A 105 -12.12 -1.84 3.04
N SER A 106 -12.47 -0.57 2.81
CA SER A 106 -11.59 0.35 2.08
C SER A 106 -10.72 1.14 3.04
N LEU A 107 -9.39 1.07 2.85
CA LEU A 107 -8.42 1.95 3.51
C LEU A 107 -8.77 3.42 3.21
N LYS A 108 -9.41 4.12 4.16
CA LYS A 108 -9.79 5.54 3.99
C LYS A 108 -8.76 6.50 4.54
N SER A 109 -8.08 6.13 5.63
CA SER A 109 -7.12 7.01 6.27
C SER A 109 -6.18 6.22 7.17
N LEU A 110 -4.89 6.54 7.07
CA LEU A 110 -3.88 6.16 8.04
C LEU A 110 -3.65 7.36 8.97
N HIS A 111 -3.81 7.15 10.29
CA HIS A 111 -3.59 8.20 11.28
C HIS A 111 -2.56 7.75 12.32
N LEU A 112 -1.54 8.57 12.55
CA LEU A 112 -0.61 8.40 13.66
C LEU A 112 -1.28 8.84 14.96
N SER A 113 -1.48 7.92 15.90
CA SER A 113 -1.89 8.25 17.27
C SER A 113 -0.80 7.81 18.25
N GLY A 114 0.09 8.75 18.57
CA GLY A 114 1.34 8.45 19.29
C GLY A 114 2.32 7.67 18.40
N ASP A 115 2.93 6.62 18.94
CA ASP A 115 3.93 5.78 18.23
C ASP A 115 3.28 4.63 17.42
N ARG A 116 1.94 4.64 17.27
CA ARG A 116 1.20 3.57 16.60
C ARG A 116 0.37 4.13 15.46
N TRP A 117 0.47 3.45 14.32
CA TRP A 117 -0.40 3.67 13.17
C TRP A 117 -1.78 3.09 13.47
N ILE A 118 -2.82 3.93 13.38
CA ILE A 118 -4.21 3.49 13.36
C ILE A 118 -4.66 3.47 11.91
N VAL A 119 -5.04 2.29 11.44
CA VAL A 119 -5.60 2.08 10.11
C VAL A 119 -7.12 2.07 10.24
N CYS A 120 -7.78 3.12 9.75
CA CYS A 120 -9.24 3.21 9.74
C CYS A 120 -9.77 2.77 8.38
N LEU A 121 -10.50 1.65 8.37
CA LEU A 121 -11.24 1.16 7.21
C LEU A 121 -12.67 1.75 7.23
N GLY A 122 -13.20 2.20 6.09
CA GLY A 122 -14.57 2.75 6.02
C GLY A 122 -15.35 2.29 4.79
N GLU A 123 -16.69 2.28 4.90
CA GLU A 123 -17.65 1.84 3.88
C GLU A 123 -17.77 2.80 2.67
N LEU A 124 -18.21 2.26 1.52
CA LEU A 124 -18.40 2.94 0.23
C LEU A 124 -19.44 4.08 0.27
#